data_AF-A0AAV9XRC9-F1
#
_entry.id   AF-A0AAV9XRC9-F1
#
_cell.length_a   1.000
_cell.length_b   1.000
_cell.length_c   1.000
_cell.angle_alpha   90.00
_cell.angle_beta   90.00
_cell.angle_gamma   90.00
#
_symmetry.space_group_name_H-M   'P 1'
#
loop_
_entity.id
_entity.type
_entity.pdbx_description
1 polymer ?
#
loop_
_entity_poly.entity_id
_entity_poly.type
_entity_poly.pdbx_seq_one_letter_code
_entity_poly.pdbx_strand_id
1 'polypeptide(L)'
;MFLKIENQIEFREKFRRDADLGKMRLPAKQTPASSHTFSPRAPSPPNQQSQPTAMSSSTEEKKKQEEPSKAEESDGEVEIDKESLSAIEREELEFRKDSEIQRILNAFKLDAYAVLDLQPGVPESDIKMQYRKKSLLIHPDKTKNPQAPDAFDRLKKAQNELMDEKARTRLDEAIADARMLLIRERKWTVDHPDLQSEAFKRDWREKTKEVLIDNELRRRKQIKAQLAEEGREQRKADAEAEAKKRKRDNEQAWEDTRDQRISSWRDFQKGKQPSKKKKMKPIG
;
A
#
# COMPACT_ATOMS: atom_id res chain seq x y z
N MET A 1 14.64 20.88 -3.92
CA MET A 1 13.94 19.57 -3.99
C MET A 1 12.42 19.69 -3.85
N PHE A 2 11.88 20.75 -3.25
CA PHE A 2 10.42 20.94 -3.09
C PHE A 2 9.64 21.15 -4.42
N LEU A 3 10.23 21.81 -5.44
CA LEU A 3 9.55 22.04 -6.73
C LEU A 3 9.36 20.78 -7.61
N LYS A 4 10.02 19.65 -7.31
CA LYS A 4 9.83 18.41 -8.08
C LYS A 4 8.63 17.58 -7.60
N ILE A 5 8.17 17.79 -6.36
CA ILE A 5 7.05 17.03 -5.78
C ILE A 5 5.70 17.68 -6.12
N GLU A 6 5.62 19.01 -6.12
CA GLU A 6 4.38 19.74 -6.48
C GLU A 6 3.96 19.47 -7.93
N ASN A 7 4.92 19.42 -8.86
CA ASN A 7 4.68 19.12 -10.28
C ASN A 7 4.20 17.66 -10.50
N GLN A 8 4.62 16.73 -9.63
CA GLN A 8 4.17 15.33 -9.65
C GLN A 8 2.72 15.19 -9.15
N ILE A 9 2.29 16.06 -8.22
CA ILE A 9 0.93 16.06 -7.63
C ILE A 9 -0.09 16.65 -8.61
N GLU A 10 0.21 17.78 -9.25
CA GLU A 10 -0.69 18.41 -10.22
C GLU A 10 -0.96 17.52 -11.45
N PHE A 11 0.06 16.78 -11.90
CA PHE A 11 -0.07 15.84 -13.02
C PHE A 11 -0.97 14.65 -12.68
N ARG A 12 -0.89 14.13 -11.44
CA ARG A 12 -1.72 13.02 -10.95
C ARG A 12 -3.18 13.43 -10.78
N GLU A 13 -3.45 14.69 -10.42
CA GLU A 13 -4.81 15.24 -10.40
C GLU A 13 -5.39 15.49 -11.79
N LYS A 14 -4.56 15.93 -12.76
CA LYS A 14 -5.00 16.11 -14.14
C LYS A 14 -5.41 14.78 -14.80
N PHE A 15 -4.64 13.72 -14.57
CA PHE A 15 -4.93 12.39 -15.13
C PHE A 15 -6.23 11.78 -14.59
N ARG A 16 -6.54 11.98 -13.30
CA ARG A 16 -7.81 11.51 -12.70
C ARG A 16 -9.02 12.32 -13.22
N ARG A 17 -8.88 13.64 -13.38
CA ARG A 17 -9.90 14.49 -14.01
C ARG A 17 -10.20 14.11 -15.46
N ASP A 18 -9.18 13.71 -16.22
CA ASP A 18 -9.33 13.32 -17.62
C ASP A 18 -9.99 11.93 -17.78
N ALA A 19 -9.90 11.04 -16.78
CA ALA A 19 -10.56 9.73 -16.75
C ALA A 19 -12.07 9.81 -16.43
N ASP A 20 -12.48 10.73 -15.55
CA ASP A 20 -13.90 10.93 -15.17
C ASP A 20 -14.73 11.64 -16.27
N LEU A 21 -14.08 12.28 -17.25
CA LEU A 21 -14.75 13.05 -18.32
C LEU A 21 -15.09 12.23 -19.59
N GLY A 22 -15.01 10.90 -19.57
CA GLY A 22 -15.63 10.05 -20.60
C GLY A 22 -15.16 10.28 -22.04
N LYS A 23 -13.98 10.87 -22.26
CA LYS A 23 -13.39 11.08 -23.59
C LYS A 23 -12.49 9.91 -24.02
N MET A 24 -13.04 8.70 -24.02
CA MET A 24 -12.45 7.55 -24.71
C MET A 24 -13.58 6.76 -25.37
N ARG A 25 -14.01 7.23 -26.55
CA ARG A 25 -14.87 6.46 -27.45
C ARG A 25 -13.98 5.44 -28.17
N LEU A 26 -14.11 4.17 -27.80
CA LEU A 26 -13.49 3.05 -28.51
C LEU A 26 -14.01 2.99 -29.96
N PRO A 27 -13.14 2.90 -30.99
CA PRO A 27 -13.61 2.67 -32.35
C PRO A 27 -14.07 1.21 -32.51
N ALA A 28 -15.21 1.06 -33.19
CA ALA A 28 -15.86 -0.21 -33.47
C ALA A 28 -15.00 -1.13 -34.36
N LYS A 29 -15.07 -2.44 -34.07
CA LYS A 29 -14.45 -3.52 -34.85
C LYS A 29 -14.99 -3.50 -36.29
N GLN A 30 -14.12 -3.32 -37.27
CA GLN A 30 -14.37 -3.65 -38.67
C GLN A 30 -13.79 -5.04 -38.94
N THR A 31 -14.64 -5.96 -39.37
CA THR A 31 -14.23 -7.19 -40.05
C THR A 31 -14.04 -6.90 -41.53
N PRO A 32 -12.97 -7.39 -42.18
CA PRO A 32 -12.99 -7.56 -43.62
C PRO A 32 -13.13 -9.04 -44.00
N ALA A 33 -13.82 -9.21 -45.12
CA ALA A 33 -14.31 -10.44 -45.68
C ALA A 33 -13.22 -11.29 -46.36
N SER A 34 -13.53 -12.59 -46.44
CA SER A 34 -12.84 -13.62 -47.19
C SER A 34 -12.80 -13.32 -48.69
N SER A 35 -11.63 -13.49 -49.32
CA SER A 35 -11.56 -13.91 -50.73
C SER A 35 -10.38 -14.86 -50.95
N HIS A 36 -10.72 -16.05 -51.44
CA HIS A 36 -9.84 -17.10 -51.94
C HIS A 36 -9.01 -16.62 -53.13
N THR A 37 -7.71 -16.92 -53.15
CA THR A 37 -6.97 -17.32 -54.36
C THR A 37 -5.87 -18.34 -54.00
N PHE A 38 -5.63 -19.25 -54.94
CA PHE A 38 -5.03 -20.57 -54.78
C PHE A 38 -3.70 -20.68 -55.55
N SER A 39 -2.72 -21.37 -54.95
CA SER A 39 -1.54 -22.06 -55.52
C SER A 39 -0.29 -21.28 -56.00
N PRO A 40 0.89 -21.94 -56.17
CA PRO A 40 1.31 -23.28 -55.70
C PRO A 40 2.69 -23.32 -54.98
N ARG A 41 2.92 -24.49 -54.38
CA ARG A 41 4.11 -25.00 -53.67
C ARG A 41 5.21 -25.51 -54.64
N ALA A 42 6.48 -25.31 -54.30
CA ALA A 42 7.64 -26.01 -54.85
C ALA A 42 8.81 -26.01 -53.82
N PRO A 43 9.83 -26.89 -53.92
CA PRO A 43 10.23 -27.75 -52.80
C PRO A 43 11.58 -27.45 -52.14
N SER A 44 11.79 -28.04 -50.97
CA SER A 44 13.06 -28.14 -50.23
C SER A 44 14.14 -28.91 -50.99
N PRO A 45 15.42 -28.76 -50.57
CA PRO A 45 16.31 -29.91 -50.47
C PRO A 45 16.98 -30.03 -49.08
N PRO A 46 17.63 -31.19 -48.80
CA PRO A 46 17.87 -31.69 -47.45
C PRO A 46 19.33 -31.59 -46.96
N ASN A 47 19.46 -31.64 -45.63
CA ASN A 47 20.44 -32.36 -44.80
C ASN A 47 21.86 -32.61 -45.37
N GLN A 48 22.89 -32.05 -44.73
CA GLN A 48 24.20 -32.68 -44.65
C GLN A 48 24.80 -32.51 -43.24
N GLN A 49 24.88 -33.65 -42.53
CA GLN A 49 25.89 -33.91 -41.53
C GLN A 49 27.27 -33.87 -42.19
N SER A 50 28.27 -33.31 -41.52
CA SER A 50 29.67 -33.57 -41.81
C SER A 50 30.47 -33.58 -40.50
N GLN A 51 31.31 -34.60 -40.45
CA GLN A 51 32.14 -35.11 -39.36
C GLN A 51 33.33 -34.21 -38.99
N PRO A 52 34.05 -34.52 -37.89
CA PRO A 52 35.08 -33.67 -37.33
C PRO A 52 36.41 -33.77 -38.09
N THR A 53 37.06 -32.64 -38.31
CA THR A 53 38.44 -32.58 -38.82
C THR A 53 39.43 -32.79 -37.69
N ALA A 54 40.26 -33.81 -37.86
CA ALA A 54 41.41 -34.13 -37.04
C ALA A 54 42.69 -33.42 -37.57
N MET A 55 43.61 -33.16 -36.63
CA MET A 55 45.08 -33.11 -36.77
C MET A 55 45.78 -31.96 -37.52
N SER A 56 46.54 -31.19 -36.73
CA SER A 56 47.93 -30.76 -37.02
C SER A 56 48.56 -30.30 -35.69
N SER A 57 49.24 -31.16 -34.91
CA SER A 57 50.67 -31.51 -34.97
C SER A 57 51.64 -30.30 -35.08
N SER A 58 52.18 -29.88 -33.93
CA SER A 58 53.48 -29.21 -33.81
C SER A 58 54.18 -29.69 -32.53
N THR A 59 55.05 -30.68 -32.75
CA THR A 59 56.39 -30.90 -32.20
C THR A 59 56.76 -30.29 -30.83
N GLU A 60 56.72 -31.16 -29.81
CA GLU A 60 57.83 -31.59 -28.94
C GLU A 60 59.03 -30.63 -28.71
N GLU A 61 59.16 -30.11 -27.48
CA GLU A 61 60.46 -29.80 -26.88
C GLU A 61 60.48 -30.30 -25.42
N LYS A 62 61.46 -31.16 -25.14
CA LYS A 62 61.58 -32.01 -23.96
C LYS A 62 62.60 -31.39 -23.01
N LYS A 63 62.17 -30.89 -21.85
CA LYS A 63 63.08 -30.58 -20.72
C LYS A 63 62.67 -31.34 -19.47
N LYS A 64 63.67 -31.99 -18.91
CA LYS A 64 63.63 -33.06 -17.91
C LYS A 64 63.72 -32.49 -16.50
N GLN A 65 62.94 -33.11 -15.60
CA GLN A 65 63.10 -33.22 -14.14
C GLN A 65 62.84 -31.98 -13.28
N GLU A 66 61.78 -32.04 -12.47
CA GLU A 66 61.84 -32.29 -11.02
C GLU A 66 60.44 -32.61 -10.48
N GLU A 67 60.33 -33.66 -9.67
CA GLU A 67 59.11 -34.01 -8.95
C GLU A 67 58.86 -33.05 -7.78
N PRO A 68 57.58 -32.74 -7.50
CA PRO A 68 57.15 -32.58 -6.14
C PRO A 68 56.12 -33.68 -5.80
N SER A 69 56.58 -34.61 -4.97
CA SER A 69 55.84 -35.32 -3.93
C SER A 69 54.32 -35.15 -3.95
N LYS A 70 53.64 -36.24 -4.33
CA LYS A 70 52.47 -36.82 -3.65
C LYS A 70 52.01 -36.02 -2.43
N ALA A 71 51.13 -35.03 -2.66
CA ALA A 71 50.29 -34.51 -1.60
C ALA A 71 49.23 -35.58 -1.36
N GLU A 72 49.26 -36.14 -0.16
CA GLU A 72 48.25 -37.06 0.32
C GLU A 72 46.91 -36.32 0.30
N GLU A 73 46.04 -36.66 -0.65
CA GLU A 73 44.60 -36.49 -0.49
C GLU A 73 44.21 -37.35 0.70
N SER A 74 44.18 -36.72 1.88
CA SER A 74 43.40 -37.23 2.99
C SER A 74 41.94 -37.05 2.61
N ASP A 75 41.41 -37.97 1.80
CA ASP A 75 39.99 -38.31 1.81
C ASP A 75 39.67 -38.90 3.17
N GLY A 76 39.67 -38.03 4.18
CA GLY A 76 39.05 -38.31 5.45
C GLY A 76 37.55 -38.33 5.17
N GLU A 77 37.00 -39.52 4.95
CA GLU A 77 35.58 -39.74 5.10
C GLU A 77 35.22 -39.31 6.53
N VAL A 78 34.73 -38.08 6.66
CA VAL A 78 34.08 -37.63 7.88
C VAL A 78 32.82 -38.47 7.95
N GLU A 79 32.83 -39.53 8.78
CA GLU A 79 31.61 -40.18 9.21
C GLU A 79 30.79 -39.13 9.96
N ILE A 80 29.98 -38.37 9.22
CA ILE A 80 29.04 -37.44 9.81
C ILE A 80 28.00 -38.33 10.48
N ASP A 81 28.07 -38.40 11.79
CA ASP A 81 27.13 -39.11 12.62
C ASP A 81 25.71 -38.57 12.34
N LYS A 82 24.76 -39.48 12.20
CA LYS A 82 23.36 -39.15 11.92
C LYS A 82 22.77 -38.15 12.94
N GLU A 83 23.32 -38.15 14.15
CA GLU A 83 22.96 -37.21 15.22
C GLU A 83 23.39 -35.78 14.89
N SER A 84 24.63 -35.57 14.40
CA SER A 84 25.07 -34.23 13.96
C SER A 84 24.29 -33.73 12.74
N LEU A 85 23.94 -34.60 11.79
CA LEU A 85 23.08 -34.22 10.66
C LEU A 85 21.69 -33.77 11.15
N SER A 86 21.08 -34.52 12.08
CA SER A 86 19.79 -34.19 12.69
C SER A 86 19.83 -32.86 13.47
N ALA A 87 20.93 -32.59 14.20
CA ALA A 87 21.14 -31.34 14.91
C ALA A 87 21.23 -30.14 13.96
N ILE A 88 21.99 -30.28 12.86
CA ILE A 88 22.11 -29.25 11.82
C ILE A 88 20.76 -29.01 11.14
N GLU A 89 20.01 -30.05 10.79
CA GLU A 89 18.67 -29.91 10.20
C GLU A 89 17.71 -29.16 11.14
N ARG A 90 17.76 -29.45 12.44
CA ARG A 90 16.94 -28.74 13.44
C ARG A 90 17.32 -27.27 13.53
N GLU A 91 18.62 -26.96 13.56
CA GLU A 91 19.12 -25.59 13.58
C GLU A 91 18.73 -24.83 12.31
N GLU A 92 18.85 -25.46 11.14
CA GLU A 92 18.42 -24.88 9.87
C GLU A 92 16.91 -24.58 9.89
N LEU A 93 16.10 -25.48 10.43
CA LEU A 93 14.66 -25.25 10.58
C LEU A 93 14.34 -24.10 11.54
N GLU A 94 15.05 -23.99 12.66
CA GLU A 94 14.91 -22.88 13.61
C GLU A 94 15.32 -21.55 12.95
N PHE A 95 16.45 -21.53 12.23
CA PHE A 95 16.91 -20.37 11.47
C PHE A 95 15.92 -19.94 10.38
N ARG A 96 15.34 -20.89 9.63
CA ARG A 96 14.34 -20.60 8.60
C ARG A 96 13.07 -20.00 9.18
N LYS A 97 12.63 -20.46 10.35
CA LYS A 97 11.49 -19.88 11.07
C LYS A 97 11.78 -18.44 11.48
N ASP A 98 12.94 -18.20 12.08
CA ASP A 98 13.34 -16.87 12.55
C ASP A 98 13.53 -15.89 11.40
N SER A 99 14.16 -16.33 10.30
CA SER A 99 14.32 -15.55 9.08
C SER A 99 12.95 -15.14 8.49
N GLU A 100 11.99 -16.06 8.46
CA GLU A 100 10.63 -15.77 7.96
C GLU A 100 9.88 -14.80 8.89
N ILE A 101 10.02 -14.94 10.21
CA ILE A 101 9.46 -13.99 11.19
C ILE A 101 10.01 -12.59 10.93
N GLN A 102 11.33 -12.44 10.79
CA GLN A 102 11.95 -11.14 10.49
C GLN A 102 11.48 -10.58 9.14
N ARG A 103 11.36 -11.41 8.10
CA ARG A 103 10.83 -11.00 6.80
C ARG A 103 9.42 -10.42 6.92
N ILE A 104 8.52 -11.09 7.64
CA ILE A 104 7.13 -10.65 7.85
C ILE A 104 7.05 -9.36 8.66
N LEU A 105 7.90 -9.22 9.69
CA LEU A 105 7.94 -8.01 10.51
C LEU A 105 8.50 -6.79 9.76
N ASN A 106 9.45 -7.02 8.85
CA ASN A 106 10.05 -5.99 8.01
C ASN A 106 9.23 -5.68 6.75
N ALA A 107 8.28 -6.54 6.39
CA ALA A 107 7.36 -6.29 5.28
C ALA A 107 6.48 -5.06 5.55
N PHE A 108 6.12 -4.36 4.48
CA PHE A 108 5.36 -3.13 4.58
C PHE A 108 3.91 -3.40 4.98
N LYS A 109 3.44 -2.76 6.07
CA LYS A 109 2.16 -3.08 6.72
C LYS A 109 0.92 -2.84 5.86
N LEU A 110 0.99 -1.96 4.85
CA LEU A 110 -0.12 -1.68 3.94
C LEU A 110 -0.06 -2.55 2.67
N ASP A 111 0.99 -3.35 2.50
CA ASP A 111 1.13 -4.26 1.36
C ASP A 111 0.92 -5.70 1.84
N ALA A 112 -0.33 -6.15 1.78
CA ALA A 112 -0.71 -7.50 2.21
C ALA A 112 -0.10 -8.60 1.33
N TYR A 113 0.20 -8.31 0.04
CA TYR A 113 0.86 -9.24 -0.87
C TYR A 113 2.32 -9.46 -0.45
N ALA A 114 3.06 -8.41 -0.11
CA ALA A 114 4.43 -8.53 0.39
C ALA A 114 4.53 -9.33 1.70
N VAL A 115 3.57 -9.14 2.62
CA VAL A 115 3.52 -9.90 3.88
C VAL A 115 3.37 -11.40 3.60
N LEU A 116 2.45 -11.79 2.72
CA LEU A 116 2.20 -13.19 2.34
C LEU A 116 3.19 -13.73 1.30
N ASP A 117 4.11 -12.91 0.80
CA ASP A 117 5.08 -13.25 -0.26
C ASP A 117 4.39 -13.74 -1.54
N LEU A 118 3.35 -13.03 -1.93
CA LEU A 118 2.55 -13.31 -3.12
C LEU A 118 2.71 -12.18 -4.13
N GLN A 119 2.53 -12.53 -5.40
CA GLN A 119 2.41 -11.54 -6.47
C GLN A 119 0.95 -11.08 -6.59
N PRO A 120 0.70 -9.85 -7.05
CA PRO A 120 -0.66 -9.38 -7.32
C PRO A 120 -1.32 -10.24 -8.42
N GLY A 121 -2.64 -10.40 -8.35
CA GLY A 121 -3.42 -11.18 -9.33
C GLY A 121 -3.54 -12.69 -9.05
N VAL A 122 -3.01 -13.20 -7.94
CA VAL A 122 -3.20 -14.61 -7.54
C VAL A 122 -4.65 -14.91 -7.09
N PRO A 123 -5.18 -16.11 -7.34
CA PRO A 123 -6.54 -16.47 -6.89
C PRO A 123 -6.61 -16.59 -5.36
N GLU A 124 -7.82 -16.48 -4.81
CA GLU A 124 -8.06 -16.58 -3.37
C GLU A 124 -7.67 -17.95 -2.77
N SER A 125 -7.74 -19.02 -3.58
CA SER A 125 -7.27 -20.35 -3.19
C SER A 125 -5.81 -20.33 -2.74
N ASP A 126 -4.98 -19.61 -3.49
CA ASP A 126 -3.53 -19.57 -3.30
C ASP A 126 -3.19 -18.71 -2.09
N ILE A 127 -3.95 -17.63 -1.87
CA ILE A 127 -3.84 -16.80 -0.66
C ILE A 127 -4.12 -17.64 0.59
N LYS A 128 -5.19 -18.43 0.60
CA LYS A 128 -5.52 -19.34 1.72
C LYS A 128 -4.47 -20.44 1.90
N MET A 129 -3.92 -20.96 0.80
CA MET A 129 -2.88 -21.98 0.85
C MET A 129 -1.57 -21.43 1.43
N GLN A 130 -1.12 -20.27 0.96
CA GLN A 130 0.11 -19.65 1.46
C GLN A 130 -0.01 -19.19 2.90
N TYR A 131 -1.17 -18.64 3.29
CA TYR A 131 -1.44 -18.34 4.69
C TYR A 131 -1.27 -19.58 5.56
N ARG A 132 -1.93 -20.70 5.21
CA ARG A 132 -1.83 -21.97 5.96
C ARG A 132 -0.39 -22.47 6.07
N LYS A 133 0.37 -22.41 4.97
CA LYS A 133 1.78 -22.83 4.94
C LYS A 133 2.64 -21.98 5.87
N LYS A 134 2.53 -20.66 5.79
CA LYS A 134 3.32 -19.71 6.59
C LYS A 134 2.89 -19.71 8.06
N SER A 135 1.59 -19.74 8.34
CA SER A 135 1.05 -19.74 9.70
C SER A 135 1.50 -20.96 10.49
N LEU A 136 1.65 -22.13 9.84
CA LEU A 136 2.19 -23.34 10.47
C LEU A 136 3.70 -23.27 10.72
N LEU A 137 4.44 -22.59 9.84
CA LEU A 137 5.87 -22.39 9.97
C LEU A 137 6.21 -21.46 11.14
N ILE A 138 5.49 -20.34 11.25
CA ILE A 138 5.73 -19.28 12.26
C ILE A 138 4.74 -19.31 13.44
N HIS A 139 4.11 -20.46 13.71
CA HIS A 139 3.15 -20.57 14.80
C HIS A 139 3.84 -20.34 16.15
N PRO A 140 3.30 -19.50 17.05
CA PRO A 140 3.97 -19.12 18.30
C PRO A 140 4.27 -20.33 19.22
N ASP A 141 3.49 -21.40 19.15
CA ASP A 141 3.72 -22.65 19.89
C ASP A 141 4.92 -23.48 19.34
N LYS A 142 5.25 -23.33 18.05
CA LYS A 142 6.29 -24.12 17.37
C LYS A 142 7.63 -23.40 17.25
N THR A 143 7.70 -22.15 17.68
CA THR A 143 8.84 -21.24 17.52
C THR A 143 9.24 -20.69 18.88
N LYS A 144 10.53 -20.68 19.20
CA LYS A 144 11.04 -20.14 20.47
C LYS A 144 11.14 -18.59 20.46
N ASN A 145 10.90 -17.96 19.32
CA ASN A 145 11.09 -16.53 19.13
C ASN A 145 9.96 -15.70 19.76
N PRO A 146 10.29 -14.70 20.61
CA PRO A 146 9.27 -13.87 21.25
C PRO A 146 8.47 -13.00 20.28
N GLN A 147 8.97 -12.76 19.06
CA GLN A 147 8.29 -11.95 18.05
C GLN A 147 7.32 -12.75 17.16
N ALA A 148 7.24 -14.08 17.33
CA ALA A 148 6.35 -14.93 16.55
C ALA A 148 4.86 -14.53 16.62
N PRO A 149 4.30 -14.10 17.79
CA PRO A 149 2.91 -13.64 17.87
C PRO A 149 2.63 -12.40 17.00
N ASP A 150 3.52 -11.38 17.01
CA ASP A 150 3.33 -10.17 16.18
C ASP A 150 3.42 -10.51 14.69
N ALA A 151 4.35 -11.38 14.29
CA ALA A 151 4.45 -11.85 12.90
C ALA A 151 3.19 -12.62 12.48
N PHE A 152 2.66 -13.48 13.35
CA PHE A 152 1.44 -14.25 13.09
C PHE A 152 0.22 -13.33 12.93
N ASP A 153 0.06 -12.33 13.79
CA ASP A 153 -1.04 -11.36 13.70
C ASP A 153 -0.97 -10.54 12.41
N ARG A 154 0.22 -10.14 11.97
CA ARG A 154 0.42 -9.48 10.68
C ARG A 154 0.03 -10.37 9.51
N LEU A 155 0.41 -11.64 9.56
CA LEU A 155 0.07 -12.62 8.53
C LEU A 155 -1.46 -12.81 8.44
N LYS A 156 -2.13 -12.91 9.59
CA LYS A 156 -3.60 -13.03 9.69
C LYS A 156 -4.31 -11.78 9.17
N LYS A 157 -3.81 -10.59 9.52
CA LYS A 157 -4.35 -9.33 9.02
C LYS A 157 -4.22 -9.24 7.49
N ALA A 158 -3.05 -9.58 6.94
CA ALA A 158 -2.83 -9.57 5.49
C ALA A 158 -3.77 -10.54 4.76
N GLN A 159 -4.00 -11.74 5.30
CA GLN A 159 -4.97 -12.67 4.73
C GLN A 159 -6.38 -12.06 4.72
N ASN A 160 -6.84 -11.52 5.85
CA ASN A 160 -8.17 -10.93 5.96
C ASN A 160 -8.37 -9.76 4.98
N GLU A 161 -7.34 -8.93 4.79
CA GLU A 161 -7.36 -7.82 3.85
C GLU A 161 -7.44 -8.28 2.39
N LEU A 162 -6.74 -9.36 2.02
CA LEU A 162 -6.84 -9.95 0.68
C LEU A 162 -8.12 -10.74 0.43
N MET A 163 -8.83 -11.15 1.49
CA MET A 163 -10.13 -11.82 1.39
C MET A 163 -11.30 -10.82 1.26
N ASP A 164 -11.10 -9.55 1.63
CA ASP A 164 -12.08 -8.49 1.38
C ASP A 164 -11.92 -7.94 -0.04
N GLU A 165 -12.91 -8.19 -0.89
CA GLU A 165 -12.93 -7.72 -2.28
C GLU A 165 -12.67 -6.22 -2.41
N LYS A 166 -13.19 -5.39 -1.49
CA LYS A 166 -13.03 -3.93 -1.56
C LYS A 166 -11.61 -3.51 -1.21
N ALA A 167 -11.02 -4.12 -0.19
CA ALA A 167 -9.65 -3.83 0.22
C ALA A 167 -8.67 -4.33 -0.85
N ARG A 168 -8.89 -5.55 -1.36
CA ARG A 168 -8.12 -6.14 -2.45
C ARG A 168 -8.14 -5.28 -3.70
N THR A 169 -9.31 -4.82 -4.14
CA THR A 169 -9.43 -3.96 -5.34
C THR A 169 -8.61 -2.68 -5.19
N ARG A 170 -8.68 -2.01 -4.02
CA ARG A 170 -7.88 -0.80 -3.76
C ARG A 170 -6.38 -1.06 -3.77
N LEU A 171 -5.96 -2.22 -3.24
CA LEU A 171 -4.56 -2.62 -3.23
C LEU A 171 -4.07 -2.93 -4.65
N ASP A 172 -4.85 -3.67 -5.42
CA ASP A 172 -4.56 -4.00 -6.82
C ASP A 172 -4.50 -2.73 -7.70
N GLU A 173 -5.40 -1.77 -7.50
CA GLU A 173 -5.37 -0.44 -8.13
C GLU A 173 -4.07 0.31 -7.79
N ALA A 174 -3.68 0.35 -6.52
CA ALA A 174 -2.45 1.03 -6.09
C ALA A 174 -1.18 0.38 -6.68
N ILE A 175 -1.17 -0.95 -6.79
CA ILE A 175 -0.07 -1.72 -7.38
C ILE A 175 0.01 -1.48 -8.90
N ALA A 176 -1.14 -1.43 -9.58
CA ALA A 176 -1.22 -1.09 -11.00
C ALA A 176 -0.76 0.36 -11.27
N ASP A 177 -1.19 1.31 -10.43
CA ASP A 177 -0.75 2.70 -10.47
C ASP A 177 0.77 2.80 -10.32
N ALA A 178 1.36 2.08 -9.36
CA ALA A 178 2.80 2.04 -9.16
C ALA A 178 3.55 1.53 -10.40
N ARG A 179 3.04 0.47 -11.06
CA ARG A 179 3.60 -0.05 -12.30
C ARG A 179 3.57 1.01 -13.41
N MET A 180 2.44 1.67 -13.58
CA MET A 180 2.25 2.70 -14.61
C MET A 180 3.11 3.94 -14.37
N LEU A 181 3.28 4.35 -13.12
CA LEU A 181 4.17 5.45 -12.74
C LEU A 181 5.63 5.12 -13.09
N LEU A 182 6.08 3.91 -12.79
CA LEU A 182 7.45 3.49 -13.06
C LEU A 182 7.75 3.41 -14.57
N ILE A 183 6.80 2.90 -15.36
CA ILE A 183 6.88 2.89 -16.83
C ILE A 183 7.03 4.32 -17.36
N ARG A 184 6.22 5.27 -16.83
CA ARG A 184 6.26 6.68 -17.24
C ARG A 184 7.56 7.36 -16.84
N GLU A 185 8.06 7.14 -15.62
CA GLU A 185 9.33 7.68 -15.13
C GLU A 185 10.51 7.24 -16.01
N ARG A 186 10.48 5.99 -16.48
CA ARG A 186 11.50 5.42 -17.38
C ARG A 186 11.25 5.70 -18.85
N LYS A 187 10.12 6.33 -19.20
CA LYS A 187 9.67 6.57 -20.58
C LYS A 187 9.62 5.28 -21.41
N TRP A 188 9.27 4.16 -20.77
CA TRP A 188 9.14 2.87 -21.43
C TRP A 188 7.74 2.69 -22.03
N THR A 189 7.63 1.77 -22.98
CA THR A 189 6.34 1.28 -23.48
C THR A 189 5.84 0.11 -22.63
N VAL A 190 4.56 -0.24 -22.77
CA VAL A 190 3.90 -1.31 -21.98
C VAL A 190 4.50 -2.70 -22.28
N ASP A 191 5.17 -2.87 -23.42
CA ASP A 191 5.72 -4.14 -23.90
C ASP A 191 7.26 -4.21 -23.82
N HIS A 192 7.90 -3.33 -23.05
CA HIS A 192 9.34 -3.32 -22.89
C HIS A 192 9.85 -4.62 -22.21
N PRO A 193 10.86 -5.33 -22.74
CA PRO A 193 11.30 -6.64 -22.19
C PRO A 193 11.78 -6.56 -20.74
N ASP A 194 12.38 -5.43 -20.34
CA ASP A 194 12.86 -5.22 -18.97
C ASP A 194 11.75 -5.13 -17.92
N LEU A 195 10.47 -5.07 -18.32
CA LEU A 195 9.33 -5.12 -17.39
C LEU A 195 9.24 -6.44 -16.62
N GLN A 196 9.82 -7.51 -17.15
CA GLN A 196 9.88 -8.81 -16.47
C GLN A 196 11.19 -9.01 -15.70
N SER A 197 12.13 -8.07 -15.80
CA SER A 197 13.42 -8.17 -15.12
C SER A 197 13.27 -8.15 -13.60
N GLU A 198 14.16 -8.85 -12.90
CA GLU A 198 14.20 -8.82 -11.43
C GLU A 198 14.47 -7.42 -10.87
N ALA A 199 15.24 -6.61 -11.60
CA ALA A 199 15.44 -5.20 -11.26
C ALA A 199 14.10 -4.44 -11.27
N PHE A 200 13.31 -4.57 -12.34
CA PHE A 200 12.00 -3.93 -12.42
C PHE A 200 11.06 -4.40 -11.31
N LYS A 201 11.05 -5.70 -10.97
CA LYS A 201 10.23 -6.20 -9.85
C LYS A 201 10.62 -5.56 -8.51
N ARG A 202 11.91 -5.35 -8.26
CA ARG A 202 12.40 -4.65 -7.06
C ARG A 202 11.94 -3.19 -7.05
N ASP A 203 12.15 -2.49 -8.16
CA ASP A 203 11.75 -1.10 -8.31
C ASP A 203 10.22 -0.92 -8.23
N TRP A 204 9.47 -1.87 -8.76
CA TRP A 204 8.02 -1.90 -8.69
C TRP A 204 7.53 -2.09 -7.24
N ARG A 205 8.14 -3.01 -6.47
CA ARG A 205 7.84 -3.17 -5.04
C ARG A 205 8.15 -1.90 -4.25
N GLU A 206 9.28 -1.24 -4.55
CA GLU A 206 9.65 0.04 -3.93
C GLU A 206 8.60 1.13 -4.24
N LYS A 207 8.25 1.29 -5.52
CA LYS A 207 7.25 2.25 -5.98
C LYS A 207 5.86 1.98 -5.41
N THR A 208 5.47 0.70 -5.26
CA THR A 208 4.21 0.31 -4.61
C THR A 208 4.13 0.82 -3.19
N LYS A 209 5.22 0.71 -2.40
CA LYS A 209 5.25 1.27 -1.04
C LYS A 209 5.04 2.79 -1.06
N GLU A 210 5.71 3.51 -1.95
CA GLU A 210 5.55 4.96 -2.11
C GLU A 210 4.08 5.34 -2.39
N VAL A 211 3.45 4.66 -3.35
CA VAL A 211 2.05 4.92 -3.73
C VAL A 211 1.09 4.62 -2.58
N LEU A 212 1.31 3.53 -1.83
CA LEU A 212 0.49 3.19 -0.68
C LEU A 212 0.63 4.21 0.46
N ILE A 213 1.86 4.67 0.73
CA ILE A 213 2.11 5.74 1.73
C ILE A 213 1.39 7.02 1.33
N ASP A 214 1.54 7.44 0.07
CA ASP A 214 0.87 8.63 -0.47
C ASP A 214 -0.65 8.56 -0.36
N ASN A 215 -1.23 7.41 -0.72
CA ASN A 215 -2.68 7.20 -0.68
C ASN A 215 -3.20 7.24 0.75
N GLU A 216 -2.48 6.64 1.71
CA GLU A 216 -2.86 6.68 3.13
C GLU A 216 -2.71 8.09 3.72
N LEU A 217 -1.63 8.81 3.40
CA LEU A 217 -1.46 10.20 3.82
C LEU A 217 -2.57 11.10 3.27
N ARG A 218 -2.94 10.90 2.00
CA ARG A 218 -4.06 11.62 1.37
C ARG A 218 -5.38 11.32 2.07
N ARG A 219 -5.67 10.04 2.34
CA ARG A 219 -6.88 9.61 3.06
C ARG A 219 -6.95 10.25 4.45
N ARG A 220 -5.85 10.20 5.22
CA ARG A 220 -5.78 10.82 6.56
C ARG A 220 -6.00 12.32 6.52
N LYS A 221 -5.40 13.01 5.55
CA LYS A 221 -5.57 14.46 5.38
C LYS A 221 -7.02 14.81 5.04
N GLN A 222 -7.67 14.04 4.18
CA GLN A 222 -9.08 14.23 3.81
C GLN A 222 -10.01 14.02 5.00
N ILE A 223 -9.84 12.94 5.76
CA ILE A 223 -10.65 12.66 6.97
C ILE A 223 -10.48 13.78 8.00
N LYS A 224 -9.24 14.22 8.25
CA LYS A 224 -8.96 15.32 9.18
C LYS A 224 -9.59 16.64 8.74
N ALA A 225 -9.57 16.93 7.44
CA ALA A 225 -10.20 18.12 6.88
C ALA A 225 -11.73 18.07 7.01
N GLN A 226 -12.34 16.92 6.76
CA GLN A 226 -13.79 16.72 6.92
C GLN A 226 -14.23 16.91 8.38
N LEU A 227 -13.55 16.27 9.33
CA LEU A 227 -13.86 16.42 10.76
C LEU A 227 -13.70 17.87 11.25
N ALA A 228 -12.68 18.58 10.74
CA ALA A 228 -12.48 19.98 11.06
C ALA A 228 -13.61 20.86 10.50
N GLU A 229 -14.11 20.56 9.29
CA GLU A 229 -15.25 21.26 8.71
C GLU A 229 -16.54 20.99 9.47
N GLU A 230 -16.83 19.73 9.77
CA GLU A 230 -18.00 19.33 10.56
C GLU A 230 -17.99 20.01 11.94
N GLY A 231 -16.82 20.06 12.60
CA GLY A 231 -16.67 20.78 13.87
C GLY A 231 -16.75 22.31 13.74
N ARG A 232 -16.52 22.90 12.56
CA ARG A 232 -16.80 24.33 12.31
C ARG A 232 -18.28 24.57 12.11
N GLU A 233 -18.94 23.70 11.36
CA GLU A 233 -20.37 23.79 11.08
C GLU A 233 -21.20 23.58 12.35
N GLN A 234 -20.84 22.60 13.18
CA GLN A 234 -21.48 22.36 14.46
C GLN A 234 -21.35 23.57 15.40
N ARG A 235 -20.17 24.17 15.52
CA ARG A 235 -19.99 25.39 16.32
C ARG A 235 -20.82 26.57 15.82
N LYS A 236 -21.00 26.71 14.50
CA LYS A 236 -21.87 27.74 13.93
C LYS A 236 -23.34 27.46 14.25
N ALA A 237 -23.78 26.20 14.10
CA ALA A 237 -25.14 25.79 14.42
C ALA A 237 -25.48 25.99 15.90
N ASP A 238 -24.57 25.62 16.80
CA ASP A 238 -24.72 25.79 18.24
C ASP A 238 -24.77 27.29 18.62
N ALA A 239 -23.88 28.12 18.05
CA ALA A 239 -23.88 29.56 18.28
C ALA A 239 -25.18 30.23 17.78
N GLU A 240 -25.71 29.78 16.64
CA GLU A 240 -26.99 30.28 16.11
C GLU A 240 -28.17 29.85 16.99
N ALA A 241 -28.19 28.58 17.43
CA ALA A 241 -29.20 28.06 18.34
C ALA A 241 -29.19 28.81 19.68
N GLU A 242 -28.00 29.09 20.21
CA GLU A 242 -27.83 29.85 21.44
C GLU A 242 -28.25 31.32 21.26
N ALA A 243 -27.93 31.95 20.12
CA ALA A 243 -28.38 33.31 19.83
C ALA A 243 -29.91 33.37 19.70
N LYS A 244 -30.54 32.38 19.05
CA LYS A 244 -32.00 32.25 18.98
C LYS A 244 -32.62 32.04 20.35
N LYS A 245 -32.02 31.19 21.19
CA LYS A 245 -32.44 30.99 22.57
C LYS A 245 -32.33 32.29 23.37
N ARG A 246 -31.19 32.96 23.32
CA ARG A 246 -30.95 34.24 23.99
C ARG A 246 -31.93 35.32 23.56
N LYS A 247 -32.25 35.39 22.27
CA LYS A 247 -33.26 36.33 21.73
C LYS A 247 -34.65 36.02 22.30
N ARG A 248 -35.07 34.75 22.27
CA ARG A 248 -36.35 34.31 22.86
C ARG A 248 -36.43 34.61 24.35
N ASP A 249 -35.38 34.29 25.11
CA ASP A 249 -35.31 34.54 26.55
C ASP A 249 -35.40 36.05 26.86
N ASN A 250 -34.74 36.89 26.06
CA ASN A 250 -34.79 38.35 26.21
C ASN A 250 -36.17 38.93 25.85
N GLU A 251 -36.82 38.42 24.81
CA GLU A 251 -38.17 38.83 24.40
C GLU A 251 -39.21 38.42 25.45
N GLN A 252 -39.08 37.21 26.00
CA GLN A 252 -39.91 36.75 27.11
C GLN A 252 -39.74 37.64 28.34
N ALA A 253 -38.50 37.92 28.76
CA ALA A 253 -38.23 38.80 29.89
C ALA A 253 -38.75 40.23 29.67
N TRP A 254 -38.71 40.72 28.43
CA TRP A 254 -39.31 42.00 28.06
C TRP A 254 -40.84 41.97 28.21
N GLU A 255 -41.51 40.91 27.73
CA GLU A 255 -42.96 40.77 27.88
C GLU A 255 -43.38 40.57 29.34
N ASP A 256 -42.65 39.79 30.13
CA ASP A 256 -42.96 39.58 31.57
C ASP A 256 -42.90 40.90 32.37
N THR A 257 -42.01 41.81 31.97
CA THR A 257 -41.89 43.14 32.59
C THR A 257 -42.83 44.19 31.99
N ARG A 258 -43.67 43.82 31.01
CA ARG A 258 -44.61 44.72 30.32
C ARG A 258 -45.59 45.39 31.25
N ASP A 259 -46.29 44.64 32.10
CA ASP A 259 -47.32 45.20 32.98
C ASP A 259 -46.72 46.17 34.01
N GLN A 260 -45.52 45.88 34.50
CA GLN A 260 -44.78 46.77 35.38
C GLN A 260 -44.39 48.07 34.67
N ARG A 261 -43.92 47.98 33.41
CA ARG A 261 -43.61 49.16 32.59
C ARG A 261 -44.86 49.99 32.27
N ILE A 262 -45.98 49.34 31.90
CA ILE A 262 -47.26 50.01 31.63
C ILE A 262 -47.76 50.72 32.90
N SER A 263 -47.70 50.06 34.05
CA SER A 263 -48.04 50.66 35.35
C SER A 263 -47.19 51.90 35.64
N SER A 264 -45.86 51.79 35.51
CA SER A 264 -44.92 52.90 35.71
C SER A 264 -45.18 54.07 34.75
N TRP A 265 -45.56 53.80 33.49
CA TRP A 265 -45.88 54.85 32.52
C TRP A 265 -47.19 55.56 32.83
N ARG A 266 -48.23 54.80 33.24
CA ARG A 266 -49.51 55.37 33.70
C ARG A 266 -49.33 56.28 34.92
N ASP A 267 -48.45 55.92 35.85
CA ASP A 267 -48.15 56.75 37.03
C ASP A 267 -47.39 58.03 36.65
N PHE A 268 -46.46 57.96 35.69
CA PHE A 268 -45.76 59.14 35.15
C PHE A 268 -46.72 60.12 34.46
N GLN A 269 -47.63 59.64 33.62
CA GLN A 269 -48.63 60.48 32.93
C GLN A 269 -49.58 61.18 33.91
N LYS A 270 -49.90 60.52 35.04
CA LYS A 270 -50.72 61.10 36.11
C LYS A 270 -49.96 62.07 37.00
N GLY A 271 -48.70 62.38 36.70
CA GLY A 271 -47.90 63.39 37.41
C GLY A 271 -47.48 62.97 38.83
N LYS A 272 -47.54 61.67 39.19
CA LYS A 272 -47.06 61.20 40.49
C LYS A 272 -45.54 61.26 40.52
N GLN A 273 -44.98 62.19 41.31
CA GLN A 273 -43.53 62.24 41.56
C GLN A 273 -43.06 60.95 42.23
N PRO A 274 -41.92 60.36 41.81
CA PRO A 274 -41.36 59.20 42.49
C PRO A 274 -41.03 59.60 43.93
N SER A 275 -41.58 58.87 44.90
CA SER A 275 -41.22 59.09 46.30
C SER A 275 -39.71 58.88 46.47
N LYS A 276 -39.02 59.86 47.05
CA LYS A 276 -37.56 59.83 47.30
C LYS A 276 -37.21 58.52 48.01
N LYS A 277 -36.59 57.56 47.31
CA LYS A 277 -35.98 56.39 47.95
C LYS A 277 -34.83 56.87 48.83
N LYS A 278 -34.96 56.66 50.14
CA LYS A 278 -33.97 56.92 51.18
C LYS A 278 -32.64 56.26 50.77
N LYS A 279 -31.56 57.04 50.60
CA LYS A 279 -30.21 56.49 50.38
C LYS A 279 -29.89 55.54 51.55
N MET A 280 -29.67 54.25 51.26
CA MET A 280 -29.04 53.35 52.23
C MET A 280 -27.59 53.81 52.41
N LYS A 281 -27.20 54.04 53.68
CA LYS A 281 -25.83 54.42 54.04
C LYS A 281 -24.88 53.27 53.70
N PRO A 282 -23.67 53.54 53.17
CA PRO A 282 -22.65 52.51 53.05
C PRO A 282 -22.23 52.07 54.46
N ILE A 283 -22.28 50.75 54.70
CA ILE A 283 -21.71 50.11 55.89
C ILE A 283 -20.19 50.26 55.78
N GLY A 284 -19.61 50.92 56.79
CA GLY A 284 -18.17 50.93 57.04
C GLY A 284 -17.72 49.68 57.77
#